data_AF-A0A1D2ICN7-F1
#
_entry.id   AF-A0A1D2ICN7-F1
#
_cell.length_a   1.000
_cell.length_b   1.000
_cell.length_c   1.000
_cell.angle_alpha   90.00
_cell.angle_beta   90.00
_cell.angle_gamma   90.00
#
_symmetry.space_group_name_H-M   'P 1'
#
loop_
_entity.id
_entity.type
_entity.pdbx_description
1 polymer ?
#
loop_
_entity_poly.entity_id
_entity_poly.type
_entity_poly.pdbx_seq_one_letter_code
_entity_poly.pdbx_strand_id
1 'polypeptide(L)'
;MYEPNVVGDWQEYDEHPGLRVRVHRLEPGEPPRGRDDAAAGLTYFSVRVTVENRGGRNVGIHLEDGQIDVRIGPEGEGALLDWRNSQFIEGFDVYPLRRATAVLYAAGPEASLSHVDVQVQLRVDEEWTGRRLWSGGIGAHEGPAGTPSGGVREGLAQQIGVFLQEQAEEGSV
;
A
#
# COMPACT_ATOMS: atom_id res chain seq x y z
N MET A 1 -6.99 -17.09 8.96
CA MET A 1 -7.32 -16.02 8.00
C MET A 1 -6.60 -14.79 8.54
N TYR A 2 -5.56 -14.31 7.87
CA TYR A 2 -4.83 -13.12 8.31
C TYR A 2 -5.65 -11.93 7.79
N GLU A 3 -6.28 -11.19 8.69
CA GLU A 3 -6.91 -9.94 8.30
C GLU A 3 -5.80 -8.97 7.84
N PRO A 4 -5.96 -8.30 6.69
CA PRO A 4 -4.98 -7.33 6.24
C PRO A 4 -4.83 -6.21 7.28
N ASN A 5 -3.60 -5.75 7.52
CA ASN A 5 -3.34 -4.68 8.48
C ASN A 5 -4.06 -3.40 8.05
N VAL A 6 -4.55 -2.61 9.01
CA VAL A 6 -5.27 -1.38 8.70
C VAL A 6 -4.30 -0.21 8.64
N VAL A 7 -4.53 0.71 7.71
CA VAL A 7 -3.80 1.99 7.67
C VAL A 7 -3.72 2.60 9.09
N GLY A 8 -2.49 2.92 9.53
CA GLY A 8 -2.22 3.38 10.89
C GLY A 8 -1.43 2.37 11.75
N ASP A 9 -1.43 1.09 11.37
CA ASP A 9 -0.69 0.06 12.09
C ASP A 9 0.80 0.01 11.71
N TRP A 10 1.64 -0.31 12.69
CA TRP A 10 3.06 -0.60 12.46
C TRP A 10 3.26 -2.08 12.14
N GLN A 11 4.06 -2.37 11.11
CA GLN A 11 4.51 -3.72 10.80
C GLN A 11 6.04 -3.78 10.91
N GLU A 12 6.56 -4.81 11.58
CA GLU A 12 7.99 -5.03 11.76
C GLU A 12 8.55 -5.98 10.70
N TYR A 13 9.87 -5.93 10.47
CA TYR A 13 10.59 -6.85 9.60
C TYR A 13 11.35 -7.87 10.45
N ASP A 14 11.06 -9.16 10.26
CA ASP A 14 11.67 -10.23 11.05
C ASP A 14 13.17 -10.34 10.74
N GLU A 15 13.53 -10.08 9.48
CA GLU A 15 14.89 -10.00 8.96
C GLU A 15 15.70 -8.82 9.54
N HIS A 16 15.02 -7.78 10.04
CA HIS A 16 15.66 -6.59 10.62
C HIS A 16 14.99 -6.21 11.96
N PRO A 17 15.36 -6.89 13.06
CA PRO A 17 14.73 -6.68 14.36
C PRO A 17 14.75 -5.21 14.81
N GLY A 18 13.56 -4.69 15.14
CA GLY A 18 13.35 -3.30 15.55
C GLY A 18 13.14 -2.32 14.39
N LEU A 19 13.35 -2.73 13.14
CA LEU A 19 12.95 -1.95 11.98
C LEU A 19 11.46 -2.18 11.71
N ARG A 20 10.71 -1.09 11.59
CA ARG A 20 9.27 -1.16 11.37
C ARG A 20 8.79 -0.04 10.46
N VAL A 21 7.73 -0.34 9.73
CA VAL A 21 7.15 0.52 8.72
C VAL A 21 5.66 0.73 9.03
N ARG A 22 5.15 1.89 8.66
CA ARG A 22 3.74 2.25 8.77
C ARG A 22 3.30 3.06 7.57
N VAL A 23 2.16 2.71 7.01
CA VAL A 23 1.35 3.61 6.19
C VAL A 23 0.42 4.40 7.12
N HIS A 24 0.58 5.72 7.15
CA HIS A 24 -0.31 6.61 7.89
C HIS A 24 -1.61 6.84 7.11
N ARG A 25 -2.51 7.63 7.68
CA ARG A 25 -3.78 8.00 7.06
C ARG A 25 -3.62 8.41 5.59
N LEU A 26 -4.58 7.95 4.78
CA LEU A 26 -4.77 8.40 3.40
C LEU A 26 -5.53 9.73 3.44
N GLU A 27 -4.89 10.81 2.99
CA GLU A 27 -5.45 12.16 3.08
C GLU A 27 -5.77 12.69 1.69
N PRO A 28 -7.00 13.15 1.40
CA PRO A 28 -7.27 13.94 0.21
C PRO A 28 -6.35 15.16 0.19
N GLY A 29 -5.76 15.46 -0.97
CA GLY A 29 -4.85 16.59 -1.06
C GLY A 29 -4.24 16.74 -2.43
N GLU A 30 -4.07 17.98 -2.86
CA GLU A 30 -3.45 18.29 -4.15
C GLU A 30 -1.92 18.18 -4.06
N PRO A 31 -1.27 17.74 -5.14
CA PRO A 31 0.19 17.73 -5.25
C PRO A 31 0.79 19.15 -5.20
N PRO A 32 1.99 19.33 -4.60
CA PRO A 32 2.58 20.65 -4.37
C PRO A 32 3.02 21.38 -5.64
N ARG A 33 3.35 20.67 -6.73
CA ARG A 33 3.78 21.26 -8.01
C ARG A 33 2.66 21.35 -9.04
N GLY A 34 1.41 21.18 -8.62
CA GLY A 34 0.25 21.10 -9.49
C GLY A 34 -0.01 19.68 -10.00
N ARG A 35 -1.20 19.51 -10.59
CA ARG A 35 -1.73 18.22 -11.04
C ARG A 35 -1.03 17.75 -12.30
N ASP A 36 -0.87 16.44 -12.41
CA ASP A 36 -0.51 15.78 -13.66
C ASP A 36 -1.72 15.80 -14.62
N ASP A 37 -1.47 16.08 -15.90
CA ASP A 37 -2.51 16.04 -16.94
C ASP A 37 -3.12 14.64 -17.06
N ALA A 38 -2.33 13.58 -16.79
CA ALA A 38 -2.81 12.21 -16.76
C ALA A 38 -3.79 11.94 -15.61
N ALA A 39 -3.81 12.79 -14.59
CA ALA A 39 -4.76 12.74 -13.48
C ALA A 39 -6.01 13.62 -13.68
N ALA A 40 -6.26 14.09 -14.91
CA ALA A 40 -7.47 14.82 -15.25
C ALA A 40 -8.72 13.99 -14.92
N GLY A 41 -9.62 14.55 -14.10
CA GLY A 41 -10.84 13.87 -13.66
C GLY A 41 -10.66 12.84 -12.53
N LEU A 42 -9.43 12.63 -12.04
CA LEU A 42 -9.15 11.78 -10.89
C LEU A 42 -9.13 12.59 -9.59
N THR A 43 -9.34 11.94 -8.45
CA THR A 43 -9.20 12.55 -7.13
C THR A 43 -7.83 12.22 -6.56
N TYR A 44 -7.08 13.27 -6.21
CA TYR A 44 -5.75 13.12 -5.60
C TYR A 44 -5.84 12.86 -4.10
N PHE A 45 -4.90 12.05 -3.64
CA PHE A 45 -4.66 11.81 -2.24
C PHE A 45 -3.17 11.59 -1.99
N SER A 46 -2.79 11.77 -0.73
CA SER A 46 -1.43 11.51 -0.26
C SER A 46 -1.35 10.24 0.58
N VAL A 47 -0.27 9.52 0.39
CA VAL A 47 0.09 8.32 1.17
C VAL A 47 1.39 8.63 1.89
N ARG A 48 1.37 8.65 3.21
CA ARG A 48 2.57 8.88 4.03
C ARG A 48 3.07 7.55 4.56
N VAL A 49 4.27 7.15 4.15
CA VAL A 49 4.93 5.92 4.62
C VAL A 49 6.06 6.33 5.56
N THR A 50 6.14 5.74 6.74
CA THR A 50 7.23 6.03 7.68
C THR A 50 7.91 4.76 8.12
N VAL A 51 9.22 4.80 8.11
CA VAL A 51 10.10 3.78 8.65
C VAL A 51 10.65 4.30 9.97
N GLU A 52 10.61 3.48 11.01
CA GLU A 52 11.22 3.76 12.31
C GLU A 52 12.23 2.66 12.65
N ASN A 53 13.39 3.06 13.13
CA ASN A 53 14.39 2.14 13.65
C ASN A 53 14.38 2.14 15.18
N ARG A 54 13.92 1.05 15.79
CA ARG A 54 14.00 0.78 17.23
C ARG A 54 15.15 -0.16 17.59
N GLY A 55 15.93 -0.59 16.61
CA GLY A 55 17.12 -1.42 16.81
C GLY A 55 18.29 -0.61 17.39
N GLY A 56 19.38 -1.34 17.68
CA GLY A 56 20.58 -0.77 18.30
C GLY A 56 21.63 -0.21 17.33
N ARG A 57 21.46 -0.38 16.02
CA ARG A 57 22.39 0.06 14.95
C ARG A 57 21.66 0.92 13.93
N ASN A 58 22.37 1.77 13.19
CA ASN A 58 21.80 2.39 12.00
C ASN A 58 21.54 1.33 10.91
N VAL A 59 20.59 1.64 10.05
CA VAL A 59 20.27 0.85 8.85
C VAL A 59 20.09 1.81 7.69
N GLY A 60 20.69 1.49 6.54
CA GLY A 60 20.48 2.22 5.30
C GLY A 60 19.18 1.75 4.65
N ILE A 61 18.29 2.67 4.29
CA ILE A 61 17.01 2.31 3.67
C ILE A 61 16.82 3.01 2.33
N HIS A 62 16.16 2.32 1.41
CA HIS A 62 15.60 2.88 0.20
C HIS A 62 14.10 2.58 0.16
N LEU A 63 13.33 3.59 -0.24
CA LEU A 63 11.91 3.50 -0.51
C LEU A 63 11.60 4.36 -1.74
N GLU A 64 11.73 3.76 -2.92
CA GLU A 64 11.71 4.42 -4.23
C GLU A 64 10.51 3.96 -5.10
N ASP A 65 10.43 4.43 -6.34
CA ASP A 65 9.43 3.97 -7.30
C ASP A 65 9.51 2.45 -7.53
N GLY A 66 8.36 1.82 -7.78
CA GLY A 66 8.22 0.36 -7.89
C GLY A 66 8.31 -0.42 -6.57
N GLN A 67 8.72 0.23 -5.48
CA GLN A 67 8.76 -0.36 -4.13
C GLN A 67 7.44 -0.14 -3.36
N ILE A 68 6.63 0.83 -3.79
CA ILE A 68 5.26 1.01 -3.34
C ILE A 68 4.31 0.70 -4.48
N ASP A 69 3.30 -0.12 -4.22
CA ASP A 69 2.18 -0.37 -5.11
C ASP A 69 0.90 0.11 -4.43
N VAL A 70 0.14 0.97 -5.10
CA VAL A 70 -1.12 1.52 -4.57
C VAL A 70 -2.26 1.03 -5.44
N ARG A 71 -3.14 0.24 -4.83
CA ARG A 71 -4.31 -0.36 -5.47
C ARG A 71 -5.57 0.26 -4.90
N ILE A 72 -6.57 0.46 -5.75
CA ILE A 72 -7.83 1.11 -5.41
C ILE A 72 -9.02 0.28 -5.90
N GLY A 73 -10.16 0.47 -5.24
CA GLY A 73 -11.38 -0.25 -5.54
C GLY A 73 -11.32 -1.73 -5.13
N PRO A 74 -12.46 -2.43 -5.19
CA PRO A 74 -12.57 -3.82 -4.75
C PRO A 74 -11.81 -4.80 -5.65
N GLU A 75 -11.57 -4.43 -6.93
CA GLU A 75 -10.88 -5.26 -7.91
C GLU A 75 -9.35 -5.04 -7.91
N GLY A 76 -8.83 -4.11 -7.09
CA GLY A 76 -7.40 -3.84 -7.01
C GLY A 76 -6.82 -3.17 -8.25
N GLU A 77 -7.50 -2.16 -8.77
CA GLU A 77 -7.01 -1.35 -9.90
C GLU A 77 -5.80 -0.53 -9.47
N GLY A 78 -4.82 -0.31 -10.36
CA GLY A 78 -3.67 0.53 -10.05
C GLY A 78 -4.06 2.00 -9.93
N ALA A 79 -3.68 2.66 -8.84
CA ALA A 79 -3.76 4.11 -8.75
C ALA A 79 -2.68 4.75 -9.64
N LEU A 80 -2.98 5.93 -10.18
CA LEU A 80 -1.97 6.74 -10.86
C LEU A 80 -1.03 7.33 -9.82
N LEU A 81 0.24 6.92 -9.84
CA LEU A 81 1.26 7.45 -8.95
C LEU A 81 1.97 8.65 -9.60
N ASP A 82 1.88 9.81 -8.94
CA ASP A 82 2.57 11.03 -9.37
C ASP A 82 3.96 11.08 -8.73
N TRP A 83 4.91 10.43 -9.39
CA TRP A 83 6.32 10.36 -8.96
C TRP A 83 7.01 11.73 -8.93
N ARG A 84 6.56 12.70 -9.74
CA ARG A 84 7.14 14.05 -9.79
C ARG A 84 6.82 14.86 -8.54
N ASN A 85 5.66 14.62 -7.96
CA ASN A 85 5.20 15.28 -6.75
C ASN A 85 5.51 14.49 -5.47
N SER A 86 5.87 13.22 -5.62
CA SER A 86 6.21 12.33 -4.51
C SER A 86 7.62 12.59 -3.96
N GLN A 87 7.79 12.33 -2.67
CA GLN A 87 9.04 12.39 -1.93
C GLN A 87 9.40 10.97 -1.47
N PHE A 88 10.38 10.38 -2.15
CA PHE A 88 10.91 9.05 -1.86
C PHE A 88 12.07 9.11 -0.87
N ILE A 89 12.48 7.94 -0.36
CA ILE A 89 13.70 7.82 0.45
C ILE A 89 14.77 7.18 -0.43
N GLU A 90 15.68 7.99 -0.96
CA GLU A 90 16.71 7.59 -1.94
C GLU A 90 18.05 7.31 -1.24
N GLY A 91 18.09 6.30 -0.37
CA GLY A 91 19.30 5.92 0.36
C GLY A 91 19.56 6.80 1.59
N PHE A 92 18.90 6.48 2.71
CA PHE A 92 19.00 7.23 3.95
C PHE A 92 19.34 6.33 5.15
N ASP A 93 20.29 6.75 5.98
CA ASP A 93 20.62 6.08 7.23
C ASP A 93 19.64 6.43 8.34
N VAL A 94 18.81 5.47 8.76
CA VAL A 94 17.94 5.63 9.92
C VAL A 94 18.69 5.18 11.16
N TYR A 95 19.13 6.13 11.98
CA TYR A 95 19.76 5.86 13.27
C TYR A 95 18.76 5.31 14.31
N PRO A 96 19.24 4.67 15.39
CA PRO A 96 18.40 4.22 16.49
C PRO A 96 17.47 5.33 17.01
N LEU A 97 16.20 4.97 17.24
CA LEU A 97 15.10 5.82 17.67
C LEU A 97 14.76 6.99 16.72
N ARG A 98 15.20 6.90 15.45
CA ARG A 98 14.86 7.87 14.40
C ARG A 98 13.84 7.30 13.43
N ARG A 99 13.28 8.23 12.65
CA ARG A 99 12.27 7.97 11.61
C ARG A 99 12.68 8.62 10.31
N ALA A 100 12.31 7.98 9.21
CA ALA A 100 12.32 8.56 7.88
C ALA A 100 10.94 8.39 7.26
N THR A 101 10.51 9.38 6.48
CA THR A 101 9.14 9.44 5.95
C THR A 101 9.17 9.73 4.45
N ALA A 102 8.53 8.87 3.68
CA ALA A 102 8.17 9.12 2.29
C ALA A 102 6.74 9.67 2.22
N VAL A 103 6.48 10.57 1.28
CA VAL A 103 5.15 11.12 1.01
C VAL A 103 4.87 10.96 -0.48
N LEU A 104 3.89 10.12 -0.80
CA LEU A 104 3.51 9.83 -2.17
C LEU A 104 2.22 10.57 -2.51
N TYR A 105 2.08 11.00 -3.75
CA TYR A 105 0.84 11.51 -4.29
C TYR A 105 0.31 10.52 -5.32
N ALA A 106 -0.92 10.07 -5.11
CA ALA A 106 -1.62 9.14 -5.98
C ALA A 106 -2.99 9.71 -6.36
N ALA A 107 -3.52 9.25 -7.48
CA ALA A 107 -4.83 9.65 -7.97
C ALA A 107 -5.63 8.46 -8.47
N GLY A 108 -6.95 8.51 -8.26
CA GLY A 108 -7.88 7.48 -8.71
C GLY A 108 -9.30 8.00 -8.85
N PRO A 109 -10.21 7.25 -9.49
CA PRO A 109 -11.62 7.61 -9.52
C PRO A 109 -12.18 7.69 -8.10
N GLU A 110 -12.91 8.77 -7.78
CA GLU A 110 -13.42 9.02 -6.43
C GLU A 110 -14.21 7.84 -5.84
N ALA A 111 -15.02 7.18 -6.68
CA ALA A 111 -15.81 6.01 -6.28
C ALA A 111 -14.95 4.82 -5.82
N SER A 112 -13.73 4.68 -6.36
CA SER A 112 -12.80 3.60 -6.03
C SER A 112 -11.97 3.88 -4.77
N LEU A 113 -11.98 5.11 -4.25
CA LEU A 113 -11.14 5.52 -3.11
C LEU A 113 -11.70 5.07 -1.75
N SER A 114 -12.87 4.43 -1.72
CA SER A 114 -13.43 3.80 -0.52
C SER A 114 -12.63 2.56 -0.06
N HIS A 115 -11.90 1.92 -0.97
CA HIS A 115 -11.01 0.81 -0.71
C HIS A 115 -9.64 1.10 -1.34
N VAL A 116 -8.60 1.15 -0.52
CA VAL A 116 -7.23 1.44 -0.95
C VAL A 116 -6.29 0.47 -0.25
N ASP A 117 -5.56 -0.29 -1.04
CA ASP A 117 -4.53 -1.21 -0.60
C ASP A 117 -3.15 -0.63 -0.94
N VAL A 118 -2.30 -0.48 0.07
CA VAL A 118 -0.95 0.03 -0.06
C VAL A 118 0.02 -1.08 0.28
N GLN A 119 0.78 -1.54 -0.70
CA GLN A 119 1.84 -2.51 -0.52
C GLN A 119 3.20 -1.80 -0.53
N VAL A 120 4.04 -2.09 0.46
CA VAL A 120 5.38 -1.54 0.60
C VAL A 120 6.41 -2.67 0.64
N GLN A 121 7.48 -2.53 -0.14
CA GLN A 121 8.64 -3.40 -0.13
C GLN A 121 9.90 -2.55 0.08
N LEU A 122 10.38 -2.48 1.32
CA LEU A 122 11.57 -1.70 1.64
C LEU A 122 12.82 -2.40 1.11
N ARG A 123 13.85 -1.62 0.75
CA ARG A 123 15.20 -2.13 0.59
C ARG A 123 16.07 -1.64 1.75
N VAL A 124 16.73 -2.55 2.44
CA VAL A 124 17.50 -2.28 3.66
C VAL A 124 18.90 -2.83 3.47
N ASP A 125 19.93 -2.00 3.67
CA ASP A 125 21.34 -2.38 3.49
C ASP A 125 21.57 -3.17 2.18
N GLU A 126 20.98 -2.68 1.08
CA GLU A 126 20.99 -3.27 -0.27
C GLU A 126 20.17 -4.56 -0.47
N GLU A 127 19.52 -5.11 0.56
CA GLU A 127 18.68 -6.30 0.50
C GLU A 127 17.18 -5.97 0.49
N TRP A 128 16.38 -6.79 -0.21
CA TRP A 128 14.92 -6.61 -0.27
C TRP A 128 14.25 -7.24 0.94
N THR A 129 13.39 -6.47 1.61
CA THR A 129 12.53 -7.02 2.66
C THR A 129 11.35 -7.79 2.09
N GLY A 130 10.65 -8.50 2.97
CA GLY A 130 9.29 -8.97 2.71
C GLY A 130 8.34 -7.81 2.35
N ARG A 131 7.25 -8.12 1.64
CA ARG A 131 6.18 -7.17 1.34
C ARG A 131 5.29 -6.99 2.56
N ARG A 132 4.86 -5.76 2.81
CA ARG A 132 3.90 -5.40 3.85
C ARG A 132 2.71 -4.72 3.20
N LEU A 133 1.51 -5.09 3.60
CA LEU A 133 0.25 -4.63 3.01
C LEU A 133 -0.58 -3.93 4.08
N TRP A 134 -1.14 -2.78 3.72
CA TRP A 134 -2.15 -2.07 4.50
C TRP A 134 -3.39 -1.84 3.66
N SER A 135 -4.56 -2.01 4.27
CA SER A 135 -5.86 -1.72 3.67
C SER A 135 -6.51 -0.54 4.39
N GLY A 136 -7.19 0.32 3.65
CA GLY A 136 -7.89 1.48 4.19
C GLY A 136 -8.83 2.11 3.16
N GLY A 137 -9.24 3.34 3.41
CA GLY A 137 -10.10 4.10 2.49
C GLY A 137 -10.04 5.59 2.80
N ILE A 138 -10.29 6.40 1.78
CA ILE A 138 -10.33 7.86 1.90
C ILE A 138 -11.75 8.28 2.27
N GLY A 139 -11.88 9.09 3.32
CA GLY A 139 -13.19 9.41 3.91
C GLY A 139 -13.74 8.33 4.84
N ALA A 140 -13.04 7.20 5.02
CA ALA A 140 -13.31 6.28 6.11
C ALA A 140 -12.98 6.98 7.44
N HIS A 141 -14.03 7.35 8.18
CA HIS A 141 -13.88 7.76 9.56
C HIS A 141 -13.35 6.56 10.36
N GLU A 142 -12.34 6.76 11.21
CA GLU A 142 -11.90 5.76 12.20
C GLU A 142 -13.09 5.46 13.12
N GLY A 143 -13.89 4.46 12.76
CA GLY A 143 -14.82 3.84 13.68
C GLY A 143 -14.05 2.93 14.62
N PRO A 144 -14.39 2.86 15.93
CA PRO A 144 -13.75 1.91 16.83
C PRO A 144 -13.95 0.50 16.28
N ALA A 145 -12.88 -0.30 16.31
CA ALA A 145 -12.83 -1.68 15.82
C ALA A 145 -14.13 -2.43 16.09
N GLY A 146 -14.95 -2.56 15.05
CA GLY A 146 -16.23 -3.24 15.06
C GLY A 146 -16.33 -4.06 13.80
N THR A 147 -16.18 -5.37 13.97
CA THR A 147 -16.43 -6.49 13.03
C THR A 147 -16.81 -6.10 11.59
N PRO A 148 -16.01 -6.46 10.58
CA PRO A 148 -16.46 -6.36 9.20
C PRO A 148 -17.65 -7.31 9.00
N SER A 149 -18.76 -6.76 8.53
CA SER A 149 -19.89 -7.54 8.02
C SER A 149 -19.37 -8.43 6.90
N GLY A 150 -19.44 -9.75 7.10
CA GLY A 150 -19.02 -10.74 6.14
C GLY A 150 -19.77 -10.57 4.82
N GLY A 151 -19.06 -10.13 3.80
CA GLY A 151 -19.58 -9.93 2.45
C GLY A 151 -18.49 -10.04 1.39
N VAL A 152 -17.50 -10.90 1.58
CA VAL A 152 -16.46 -11.19 0.57
C VAL A 152 -16.05 -12.64 0.68
N ARG A 153 -16.60 -13.53 -0.18
CA ARG A 153 -15.99 -14.82 -0.58
C ARG A 153 -16.69 -15.52 -1.76
N GLU A 154 -17.58 -14.88 -2.51
CA GLU A 154 -18.26 -15.57 -3.63
C GLU A 154 -17.61 -15.32 -5.01
N GLY A 155 -17.01 -14.16 -5.29
CA GLY A 155 -16.47 -13.84 -6.62
C GLY A 155 -15.28 -14.70 -7.09
N LEU A 156 -14.27 -14.89 -6.22
CA LEU A 156 -13.05 -15.62 -6.61
C LEU A 156 -13.27 -17.14 -6.71
N ALA A 157 -14.12 -17.71 -5.85
CA ALA A 157 -14.45 -19.13 -5.91
C ALA A 157 -15.25 -19.48 -7.17
N GLN A 158 -16.11 -18.55 -7.62
CA GLN A 158 -16.91 -18.72 -8.83
C GLN A 158 -16.05 -18.58 -10.09
N GLN A 159 -15.05 -17.68 -10.09
CA GLN A 159 -14.09 -17.53 -11.19
C GLN A 159 -13.17 -18.75 -11.34
N ILE A 160 -12.71 -19.32 -10.23
CA ILE A 160 -11.91 -20.57 -10.26
C ILE A 160 -12.78 -21.76 -10.69
N GLY A 161 -14.05 -21.80 -10.28
CA GLY A 161 -14.99 -22.85 -10.68
C GLY A 161 -15.27 -22.87 -12.19
N VAL A 162 -15.49 -21.70 -12.79
CA VAL A 162 -15.70 -21.58 -14.24
C VAL A 162 -14.45 -22.01 -15.01
N PHE A 163 -13.26 -21.56 -14.61
CA PHE A 163 -12.00 -21.93 -15.26
C PHE A 163 -11.69 -23.44 -15.18
N LEU A 164 -11.92 -24.07 -14.03
CA LEU A 164 -11.70 -25.52 -13.88
C LEU A 164 -12.72 -26.36 -14.68
N GLN A 165 -13.94 -25.84 -14.86
CA GLN A 165 -14.97 -26.52 -15.63
C GLN A 165 -14.70 -26.42 -17.14
N GLU A 166 -14.24 -25.27 -17.63
CA GLU A 166 -13.79 -25.10 -19.02
C GLU A 166 -12.59 -26.00 -19.37
N GLN A 167 -11.64 -26.17 -18.43
CA GLN A 167 -10.50 -27.08 -18.64
C GLN A 167 -10.85 -28.58 -18.57
N ALA A 168 -11.98 -28.93 -17.94
CA ALA A 168 -12.47 -30.31 -17.91
C ALA A 168 -13.22 -30.70 -19.20
N GLU A 169 -13.81 -29.73 -19.91
CA GLU A 169 -14.56 -29.96 -21.15
C GLU A 169 -13.64 -30.00 -22.41
N GLU A 170 -12.46 -29.38 -22.37
CA GLU A 170 -11.48 -29.42 -23.48
C GLU A 170 -10.61 -30.69 -23.51
N GLY A 171 -10.72 -31.57 -22.51
CA GLY A 171 -9.86 -32.75 -22.33
C GLY A 171 -10.43 -34.10 -22.78
N SER A 172 -11.54 -34.15 -23.51
CA SER A 172 -12.12 -35.42 -24.01
C SER A 172 -12.15 -35.47 -25.54
N VAL A 173 -11.06 -35.96 -26.12
CA VAL A 173 -11.02 -36.58 -27.45
C VAL A 173 -10.31 -37.92 -27.38
#